data_AF-A0A7J7PC61-F1
#
_entry.id   AF-A0A7J7PC61-F1
#
_cell.length_a   1.000
_cell.length_b   1.000
_cell.length_c   1.000
_cell.angle_alpha   90.00
_cell.angle_beta   90.00
_cell.angle_gamma   90.00
#
_symmetry.space_group_name_H-M   'P 1'
#
loop_
_entity.id
_entity.type
_entity.pdbx_description
1 polymer ?
#
loop_
_entity_poly.entity_id
_entity_poly.type
_entity_poly.pdbx_seq_one_letter_code
_entity_poly.pdbx_strand_id
1 'polypeptide(L)'
;MVLCIDYFWLKYKKIKPSFDKDLFNADVEGSGYEYPMVLIQILMCNEKEVYEQSISAICQIDWPKDHLLVQVLDDSDDESIQWLIKAEVSKWSQRGINIIYRHHLVRTGYKARNLKSTMSCDYVKRYEFVAIFNADFQPNPDFLKQTVTHFKDNSKLGLVQARWSFVNKDVNLLTRMQNANICFHFEVDQQVNGVLFGFNGTTGVWRIKTLEDSGGWLERTTVEDMDIAVRAHINGWKFIYLNDVKVH
;
A
#
# COMPACT_ATOMS: atom_id res chain seq x y z
N MET A 1 21.35 13.20 -18.34
CA MET A 1 22.82 13.11 -18.14
C MET A 1 23.22 13.54 -16.73
N VAL A 2 22.67 14.64 -16.18
CA VAL A 2 22.88 15.06 -14.78
C VAL A 2 22.40 14.00 -13.77
N LEU A 3 21.22 13.41 -13.99
CA LEU A 3 20.63 12.37 -13.12
C LEU A 3 21.50 11.10 -12.94
N CYS A 4 22.29 10.73 -13.95
CA CYS A 4 23.18 9.57 -13.86
C CYS A 4 24.41 9.89 -13.00
N ILE A 5 24.86 11.14 -12.99
CA ILE A 5 26.03 11.58 -12.24
C ILE A 5 25.71 11.57 -10.74
N ASP A 6 24.51 11.99 -10.36
CA ASP A 6 24.06 12.00 -8.95
C ASP A 6 23.89 10.58 -8.38
N TYR A 7 23.32 9.65 -9.17
CA TYR A 7 23.22 8.24 -8.79
C TYR A 7 24.60 7.59 -8.57
N PHE A 8 25.56 7.85 -9.47
CA PHE A 8 26.93 7.36 -9.32
C PHE A 8 27.66 8.04 -8.15
N TRP A 9 27.37 9.31 -7.86
CA TRP A 9 27.96 10.06 -6.75
C TRP A 9 27.47 9.54 -5.38
N LEU A 10 26.18 9.23 -5.26
CA LEU A 10 25.61 8.61 -4.05
C LEU A 10 26.20 7.20 -3.80
N LYS A 11 26.35 6.40 -4.86
CA LYS A 11 26.99 5.08 -4.79
C LYS A 11 28.49 5.18 -4.45
N TYR A 12 29.18 6.19 -4.97
CA TYR A 12 30.60 6.46 -4.71
C TYR A 12 30.85 6.90 -3.26
N LYS A 13 29.97 7.74 -2.69
CA LYS A 13 30.13 8.22 -1.30
C LYS A 13 29.76 7.20 -0.21
N LYS A 14 29.26 6.01 -0.57
CA LYS A 14 28.82 4.98 0.39
C LYS A 14 27.94 5.56 1.52
N ILE A 15 27.10 6.54 1.19
CA ILE A 15 26.16 7.13 2.15
C ILE A 15 25.14 6.04 2.43
N LYS A 16 25.36 5.29 3.50
CA LYS A 16 24.38 4.37 4.04
C LYS A 16 23.46 5.19 4.93
N PRO A 17 22.13 5.16 4.75
CA PRO A 17 21.24 5.62 5.79
C PRO A 17 21.59 4.85 7.06
N SER A 18 21.86 5.57 8.16
CA SER A 18 22.16 4.95 9.45
C SER A 18 20.88 4.31 9.95
N PHE A 19 20.83 2.99 9.86
CA PHE A 19 19.79 2.14 10.39
C PHE A 19 20.09 1.87 11.86
N ASP A 20 19.18 2.27 12.75
CA ASP A 20 19.24 1.89 14.15
C ASP A 20 18.70 0.45 14.28
N LYS A 21 19.61 -0.53 14.36
CA LYS A 21 19.27 -1.96 14.47
C LYS A 21 18.65 -2.31 15.82
N ASP A 22 18.77 -1.45 16.82
CA ASP A 22 18.36 -1.79 18.19
C ASP A 22 16.83 -1.74 18.38
N LEU A 23 16.09 -1.13 17.45
CA LEU A 23 14.62 -1.20 17.39
C LEU A 23 14.08 -2.58 16.97
N PHE A 24 14.90 -3.44 16.36
CA PHE A 24 14.48 -4.76 15.85
C PHE A 24 14.84 -5.94 16.79
N ASN A 25 15.62 -5.69 17.84
CA ASN A 25 16.04 -6.73 18.80
C ASN A 25 15.31 -6.67 20.15
N ALA A 26 14.24 -5.88 20.26
CA ALA A 26 13.37 -5.95 21.43
C ALA A 26 12.47 -7.20 21.32
N ASP A 27 13.00 -8.32 21.82
CA ASP A 27 12.29 -9.50 22.34
C ASP A 27 10.86 -9.71 21.78
N VAL A 28 10.78 -10.40 20.65
CA VAL A 28 9.53 -10.88 20.03
C VAL A 28 8.86 -11.98 20.89
N GLU A 29 9.52 -12.45 21.95
CA GLU A 29 8.97 -13.35 22.94
C GLU A 29 8.80 -12.63 24.29
N GLY A 30 7.62 -12.05 24.54
CA GLY A 30 7.24 -11.75 25.94
C GLY A 30 6.55 -10.41 26.27
N SER A 31 6.09 -9.61 25.31
CA SER A 31 5.16 -8.51 25.63
C SER A 31 3.91 -8.61 24.76
N GLY A 32 2.73 -8.49 25.36
CA GLY A 32 1.42 -8.60 24.69
C GLY A 32 1.23 -7.52 23.64
N TYR A 33 1.76 -7.75 22.43
CA TYR A 33 1.43 -6.97 21.25
C TYR A 33 -0.02 -7.24 20.90
N GLU A 34 -0.89 -6.31 21.28
CA GLU A 34 -2.23 -6.24 20.74
C GLU A 34 -2.11 -5.88 19.26
N TYR A 35 -2.45 -6.81 18.38
CA TYR A 35 -2.48 -6.56 16.95
C TYR A 35 -3.60 -5.56 16.67
N PRO A 36 -3.36 -4.41 16.02
CA PRO A 36 -4.47 -3.52 15.66
C PRO A 36 -5.33 -4.12 14.56
N MET A 37 -6.56 -3.64 14.45
CA MET A 37 -7.48 -4.05 13.39
C MET A 37 -7.03 -3.44 12.05
N VAL A 38 -6.71 -4.27 11.06
CA VAL A 38 -6.21 -3.85 9.75
C VAL A 38 -7.18 -4.24 8.63
N LEU A 39 -7.51 -3.26 7.80
CA LEU A 39 -8.23 -3.42 6.55
C LEU A 39 -7.21 -3.50 5.41
N ILE A 40 -7.38 -4.42 4.48
CA ILE A 40 -6.60 -4.45 3.23
C ILE A 40 -7.54 -4.24 2.06
N GLN A 41 -7.21 -3.31 1.18
CA GLN A 41 -7.94 -3.04 -0.06
C GLN A 41 -7.08 -3.40 -1.26
N ILE A 42 -7.60 -4.29 -2.11
CA ILE A 42 -7.02 -4.63 -3.40
C ILE A 42 -7.91 -4.02 -4.48
N LEU A 43 -7.35 -3.11 -5.26
CA LEU A 43 -8.05 -2.43 -6.35
C LEU A 43 -7.85 -3.21 -7.65
N MET A 44 -8.97 -3.56 -8.30
CA MET A 44 -9.04 -4.31 -9.54
C MET A 44 -9.95 -3.60 -10.56
N CYS A 45 -9.56 -3.64 -11.82
CA CYS A 45 -10.24 -3.20 -13.02
C CYS A 45 -9.68 -3.97 -14.25
N ASN A 46 -10.33 -5.08 -14.61
CA ASN A 46 -10.06 -5.95 -15.76
C ASN A 46 -8.70 -6.71 -15.73
N GLU A 47 -8.16 -7.04 -14.55
CA GLU A 47 -6.85 -7.72 -14.44
C GLU A 47 -6.94 -9.25 -14.46
N LYS A 48 -7.27 -9.78 -15.64
CA LYS A 48 -7.41 -11.22 -15.87
C LYS A 48 -6.13 -12.02 -15.58
N GLU A 49 -4.96 -11.43 -15.80
CA GLU A 49 -3.68 -12.14 -15.73
C GLU A 49 -3.09 -12.22 -14.32
N VAL A 50 -3.47 -11.29 -13.44
CA VAL A 50 -2.82 -11.12 -12.11
C VAL A 50 -3.76 -11.26 -10.92
N TYR A 51 -5.09 -11.32 -11.13
CA TYR A 51 -6.05 -11.37 -10.01
C TYR A 51 -5.77 -12.51 -9.01
N GLU A 52 -5.43 -13.71 -9.51
CA GLU A 52 -5.19 -14.88 -8.66
C GLU A 52 -3.93 -14.70 -7.82
N GLN A 53 -2.82 -14.30 -8.43
CA GLN A 53 -1.55 -14.10 -7.73
C GLN A 53 -1.68 -13.01 -6.67
N SER A 54 -2.38 -11.93 -6.98
CA SER A 54 -2.48 -10.77 -6.08
C SER A 54 -3.42 -11.00 -4.92
N ILE A 55 -4.59 -11.62 -5.15
CA ILE A 55 -5.46 -12.06 -4.04
C ILE A 55 -4.72 -13.08 -3.17
N SER A 56 -4.02 -14.03 -3.80
CA SER A 56 -3.27 -15.04 -3.08
C SER A 56 -2.17 -14.45 -2.20
N ALA A 57 -1.38 -13.51 -2.71
CA ALA A 57 -0.31 -12.84 -1.95
C ALA A 57 -0.87 -12.10 -0.72
N ILE A 58 -1.98 -11.38 -0.90
CA ILE A 58 -2.63 -10.63 0.18
C ILE A 58 -3.25 -11.57 1.23
N CYS A 59 -3.89 -12.66 0.81
CA CYS A 59 -4.46 -13.66 1.71
C CYS A 59 -3.40 -14.45 2.51
N GLN A 60 -2.13 -14.40 2.08
CA GLN A 60 -1.00 -15.04 2.75
C GLN A 60 -0.26 -14.11 3.73
N ILE A 61 -0.72 -12.87 3.90
CA ILE A 61 -0.16 -11.95 4.89
C ILE A 61 -0.27 -12.56 6.29
N ASP A 62 0.85 -12.53 7.01
CA ASP A 62 1.03 -13.04 8.37
C ASP A 62 0.50 -12.01 9.38
N TRP A 63 -0.82 -12.05 9.58
CA TRP A 63 -1.56 -11.25 10.55
C TRP A 63 -2.71 -12.07 11.15
N PRO A 64 -3.12 -11.83 12.41
CA PRO A 64 -4.25 -12.55 13.00
C PRO A 64 -5.53 -12.37 12.16
N LYS A 65 -6.17 -13.49 11.81
CA LYS A 65 -7.30 -13.53 10.87
C LYS A 65 -8.52 -12.74 11.36
N ASP A 66 -8.72 -12.72 12.66
CA ASP A 66 -9.76 -11.97 13.37
C ASP A 66 -9.47 -10.46 13.44
N HIS A 67 -8.21 -10.07 13.27
CA HIS A 67 -7.76 -8.68 13.18
C HIS A 67 -7.57 -8.18 11.74
N LEU A 68 -7.95 -8.99 10.75
CA LEU A 68 -7.77 -8.70 9.33
C LEU A 68 -9.10 -8.75 8.58
N LEU A 69 -9.28 -7.83 7.64
CA LEU A 69 -10.30 -7.95 6.59
C LEU A 69 -9.69 -7.57 5.25
N VAL A 70 -9.82 -8.46 4.27
CA VAL A 70 -9.43 -8.20 2.88
C VAL A 70 -10.65 -7.77 2.08
N GLN A 71 -10.51 -6.69 1.33
CA GLN A 71 -11.53 -6.16 0.42
C GLN A 71 -10.99 -6.19 -0.99
N VAL A 72 -11.62 -6.98 -1.85
CA VAL A 72 -11.38 -6.94 -3.30
C VAL A 72 -12.37 -5.96 -3.90
N LEU A 73 -11.85 -4.86 -4.41
CA LEU A 73 -12.59 -3.72 -4.94
C LEU A 73 -12.49 -3.75 -6.46
N ASP A 74 -13.52 -4.28 -7.11
CA ASP A 74 -13.54 -4.58 -8.55
C ASP A 74 -14.39 -3.57 -9.34
N ASP A 75 -13.76 -2.80 -10.22
CA ASP A 75 -14.38 -1.89 -11.18
C ASP A 75 -14.35 -2.44 -12.63
N SER A 76 -14.14 -3.76 -12.80
CA SER A 76 -14.18 -4.45 -14.10
C SER A 76 -15.54 -4.34 -14.78
N ASP A 77 -15.58 -4.13 -16.08
CA ASP A 77 -16.81 -4.17 -16.90
C ASP A 77 -16.99 -5.49 -17.66
N ASP A 78 -15.97 -6.35 -17.68
CA ASP A 78 -16.06 -7.69 -18.25
C ASP A 78 -16.63 -8.69 -17.22
N GLU A 79 -17.84 -9.19 -17.46
CA GLU A 79 -18.52 -10.15 -16.59
C GLU A 79 -17.73 -11.45 -16.39
N SER A 80 -16.95 -11.88 -17.38
CA SER A 80 -16.12 -13.09 -17.26
C SER A 80 -14.99 -12.89 -16.26
N ILE A 81 -14.39 -11.70 -16.25
CA ILE A 81 -13.34 -11.32 -15.29
C ILE A 81 -13.94 -11.16 -13.90
N GLN A 82 -15.09 -10.48 -13.77
CA GLN A 82 -15.80 -10.36 -12.49
C GLN A 82 -16.10 -11.73 -11.87
N TRP A 83 -16.52 -12.71 -12.69
CA TRP A 83 -16.80 -14.06 -12.23
C TRP A 83 -15.53 -14.76 -11.71
N LEU A 84 -14.40 -14.62 -12.40
CA LEU A 84 -13.12 -15.18 -11.97
C LEU A 84 -12.65 -14.59 -10.63
N ILE A 85 -12.69 -13.26 -10.50
CA ILE A 85 -12.30 -12.57 -9.26
C ILE A 85 -13.21 -13.00 -8.10
N LYS A 86 -14.52 -13.04 -8.32
CA LYS A 86 -15.50 -13.47 -7.32
C LYS A 86 -15.31 -14.94 -6.92
N ALA A 87 -14.95 -15.82 -7.86
CA ALA A 87 -14.66 -17.22 -7.59
C ALA A 87 -13.40 -17.36 -6.70
N GLU A 88 -12.35 -16.60 -6.99
CA GLU A 88 -11.12 -16.63 -6.18
C GLU A 88 -11.37 -16.09 -4.76
N VAL A 89 -12.13 -15.00 -4.61
CA VAL A 89 -12.57 -14.51 -3.30
C VAL A 89 -13.33 -15.59 -2.53
N SER A 90 -14.26 -16.29 -3.20
CA SER A 90 -15.06 -17.35 -2.59
C SER A 90 -14.20 -18.52 -2.12
N LYS A 91 -13.20 -18.92 -2.91
CA LYS A 91 -12.22 -19.95 -2.57
C LYS A 91 -11.41 -19.59 -1.31
N TRP A 92 -10.96 -18.34 -1.18
CA TRP A 92 -10.24 -17.89 0.02
C TRP A 92 -11.14 -17.75 1.25
N SER A 93 -12.38 -17.30 1.06
CA SER A 93 -13.38 -17.25 2.13
C SER A 93 -13.66 -18.65 2.70
N GLN A 94 -13.79 -19.68 1.84
CA GLN A 94 -13.96 -21.07 2.27
C GLN A 94 -12.74 -21.64 3.03
N ARG A 95 -11.54 -21.06 2.82
CA ARG A 95 -10.33 -21.37 3.59
C ARG A 95 -10.25 -20.64 4.93
N GLY A 96 -11.31 -19.92 5.30
CA GLY A 96 -11.42 -19.18 6.56
C GLY A 96 -10.67 -17.85 6.57
N ILE A 97 -10.38 -17.27 5.40
CA ILE A 97 -9.89 -15.89 5.32
C ILE A 97 -11.09 -14.94 5.35
N ASN A 98 -11.01 -13.89 6.17
CA ASN A 98 -12.00 -12.83 6.19
C ASN A 98 -11.80 -11.92 4.97
N ILE A 99 -12.46 -12.24 3.87
CA ILE A 99 -12.35 -11.55 2.58
C ILE A 99 -13.74 -11.23 2.02
N ILE A 100 -13.90 -10.04 1.44
CA ILE A 100 -15.13 -9.61 0.79
C ILE A 100 -14.86 -9.11 -0.62
N TYR A 101 -15.76 -9.44 -1.54
CA TYR A 101 -15.79 -8.92 -2.90
C TYR A 101 -16.77 -7.74 -2.98
N ARG A 102 -16.36 -6.64 -3.60
CA ARG A 102 -17.20 -5.48 -3.89
C ARG A 102 -17.05 -5.10 -5.34
N HIS A 103 -18.18 -4.88 -5.99
CA HIS A 103 -18.22 -4.46 -7.39
C HIS A 103 -19.18 -3.28 -7.57
N HIS A 104 -18.80 -2.34 -8.42
CA HIS A 104 -19.63 -1.20 -8.80
C HIS A 104 -20.09 -1.33 -10.25
N LEU A 105 -21.41 -1.43 -10.45
CA LEU A 105 -22.03 -1.54 -11.78
C LEU A 105 -21.80 -0.30 -12.68
N VAL A 106 -21.52 0.87 -12.09
CA VAL A 106 -21.36 2.13 -12.82
C VAL A 106 -19.97 2.67 -12.60
N ARG A 107 -19.14 2.70 -13.65
CA ARG A 107 -17.77 3.21 -13.65
C ARG A 107 -17.74 4.74 -13.69
N THR A 108 -18.03 5.39 -12.57
CA THR A 108 -17.79 6.84 -12.38
C THR A 108 -16.80 7.04 -11.25
N GLY A 109 -15.96 8.09 -11.33
CA GLY A 109 -14.97 8.42 -10.29
C GLY A 109 -13.83 7.42 -10.09
N TYR A 110 -13.82 6.30 -10.84
CA TYR A 110 -12.76 5.28 -10.89
C TYR A 110 -12.28 4.88 -9.49
N LYS A 111 -10.96 4.73 -9.32
CA LYS A 111 -10.29 4.35 -8.07
C LYS A 111 -10.72 5.19 -6.87
N ALA A 112 -10.80 6.51 -7.02
CA ALA A 112 -11.17 7.42 -5.93
C ALA A 112 -12.57 7.13 -5.39
N ARG A 113 -13.54 6.83 -6.26
CA ARG A 113 -14.91 6.48 -5.83
C ARG A 113 -14.96 5.14 -5.13
N ASN A 114 -14.25 4.14 -5.64
CA ASN A 114 -14.23 2.79 -5.08
C ASN A 114 -13.63 2.79 -3.66
N LEU A 115 -12.53 3.54 -3.48
CA LEU A 115 -11.94 3.79 -2.17
C LEU A 115 -12.93 4.54 -1.25
N LYS A 116 -13.54 5.62 -1.73
CA LYS A 116 -14.48 6.44 -0.93
C LYS A 116 -15.72 5.66 -0.46
N SER A 117 -16.39 4.96 -1.39
CA SER A 117 -17.62 4.20 -1.11
C SER A 117 -17.35 3.10 -0.08
N THR A 118 -16.21 2.43 -0.21
CA THR A 118 -15.80 1.36 0.67
C THR A 118 -15.44 1.87 2.06
N MET A 119 -14.69 2.98 2.15
CA MET A 119 -14.37 3.62 3.43
C MET A 119 -15.60 4.11 4.20
N SER A 120 -16.74 4.31 3.51
CA SER A 120 -18.00 4.73 4.14
C SER A 120 -18.80 3.57 4.76
N CYS A 121 -18.36 2.31 4.61
CA CYS A 121 -19.08 1.16 5.17
C CYS A 121 -18.97 1.08 6.71
N ASP A 122 -20.06 0.75 7.40
CA ASP A 122 -20.08 0.78 8.88
C ASP A 122 -19.06 -0.12 9.56
N TYR A 123 -18.76 -1.29 8.99
CA TYR A 123 -17.76 -2.19 9.58
C TYR A 123 -16.33 -1.62 9.51
N VAL A 124 -16.05 -0.65 8.62
CA VAL A 124 -14.72 0.00 8.50
C VAL A 124 -14.38 0.77 9.78
N LYS A 125 -15.37 1.25 10.52
CA LYS A 125 -15.19 1.94 11.82
C LYS A 125 -14.51 1.08 12.89
N ARG A 126 -14.46 -0.24 12.69
CA ARG A 126 -13.77 -1.18 13.59
C ARG A 126 -12.27 -1.31 13.29
N TYR A 127 -11.80 -0.75 12.18
CA TYR A 127 -10.42 -0.86 11.73
C TYR A 127 -9.65 0.42 12.04
N GLU A 128 -8.39 0.27 12.42
CA GLU A 128 -7.51 1.40 12.73
C GLU A 128 -6.66 1.80 11.54
N PHE A 129 -6.27 0.81 10.73
CA PHE A 129 -5.40 0.98 9.57
C PHE A 129 -6.02 0.41 8.31
N VAL A 130 -5.68 1.01 7.17
CA VAL A 130 -6.00 0.49 5.84
C VAL A 130 -4.74 0.40 4.98
N ALA A 131 -4.44 -0.79 4.48
CA ALA A 131 -3.38 -1.02 3.50
C ALA A 131 -3.99 -1.08 2.09
N ILE A 132 -3.41 -0.35 1.14
CA ILE A 132 -3.95 -0.22 -0.22
C ILE A 132 -2.96 -0.81 -1.23
N PHE A 133 -3.45 -1.71 -2.07
CA PHE A 133 -2.69 -2.37 -3.15
C PHE A 133 -3.44 -2.28 -4.47
N ASN A 134 -2.73 -2.02 -5.56
CA ASN A 134 -3.25 -2.31 -6.91
C ASN A 134 -3.08 -3.80 -7.23
N ALA A 135 -3.85 -4.30 -8.18
CA ALA A 135 -3.88 -5.69 -8.61
C ALA A 135 -2.54 -6.27 -9.11
N ASP A 136 -1.53 -5.45 -9.42
CA ASP A 136 -0.23 -5.95 -9.90
C ASP A 136 0.77 -6.24 -8.77
N PHE A 137 0.48 -5.83 -7.53
CA PHE A 137 1.43 -5.85 -6.43
C PHE A 137 1.26 -7.05 -5.50
N GLN A 138 2.37 -7.70 -5.18
CA GLN A 138 2.45 -8.89 -4.35
C GLN A 138 3.31 -8.60 -3.11
N PRO A 139 2.71 -8.22 -1.97
CA PRO A 139 3.46 -7.99 -0.75
C PRO A 139 4.02 -9.29 -0.17
N ASN A 140 5.16 -9.19 0.51
CA ASN A 140 5.67 -10.30 1.31
C ASN A 140 4.74 -10.57 2.52
N PRO A 141 4.68 -11.82 3.03
CA PRO A 141 3.80 -12.18 4.14
C PRO A 141 3.98 -11.30 5.39
N ASP A 142 5.20 -10.83 5.65
CA ASP A 142 5.54 -10.01 6.81
C ASP A 142 5.33 -8.50 6.60
N PHE A 143 4.75 -8.07 5.47
CA PHE A 143 4.54 -6.65 5.12
C PHE A 143 3.86 -5.86 6.23
N LEU A 144 2.78 -6.37 6.82
CA LEU A 144 2.07 -5.67 7.91
C LEU A 144 2.93 -5.58 9.18
N LYS A 145 3.71 -6.61 9.50
CA LYS A 145 4.64 -6.58 10.65
C LYS A 145 5.74 -5.53 10.46
N GLN A 146 6.25 -5.38 9.23
CA GLN A 146 7.27 -4.38 8.91
C GLN A 146 6.71 -2.95 8.82
N THR A 147 5.41 -2.77 8.57
CA THR A 147 4.82 -1.44 8.35
C THR A 147 4.02 -0.94 9.55
N VAL A 148 3.11 -1.75 10.09
CA VAL A 148 2.16 -1.37 11.16
C VAL A 148 2.89 -1.04 12.47
N THR A 149 4.01 -1.69 12.75
CA THR A 149 4.83 -1.46 13.95
C THR A 149 5.30 -0.02 14.11
N HIS A 150 5.50 0.71 13.01
CA HIS A 150 5.92 2.11 13.06
C HIS A 150 4.85 3.09 13.58
N PHE A 151 3.57 2.67 13.58
CA PHE A 151 2.49 3.48 14.15
C PHE A 151 2.43 3.39 15.67
N LYS A 152 3.09 2.39 16.26
CA LYS A 152 3.20 2.25 17.71
C LYS A 152 3.92 3.47 18.28
N ASP A 153 3.36 4.03 19.34
CA ASP A 153 3.87 5.22 20.04
C ASP A 153 3.99 6.50 19.19
N ASN A 154 3.44 6.51 17.96
CA ASN A 154 3.44 7.68 17.08
C ASN A 154 2.02 8.01 16.60
N SER A 155 1.29 8.75 17.44
CA SER A 155 -0.09 9.16 17.17
C SER A 155 -0.23 10.16 16.01
N LYS A 156 0.86 10.85 15.62
CA LYS A 156 0.89 11.79 14.49
C LYS A 156 1.28 11.13 13.17
N LEU A 157 1.67 9.86 13.17
CA LEU A 157 1.97 9.12 11.96
C LEU A 157 0.66 8.72 11.27
N GLY A 158 0.49 9.19 10.04
CA GLY A 158 -0.70 8.96 9.22
C GLY A 158 -0.50 7.99 8.06
N LEU A 159 0.72 7.89 7.52
CA LEU A 159 1.07 7.01 6.41
C LEU A 159 2.45 6.38 6.61
N VAL A 160 2.52 5.08 6.35
CA VAL A 160 3.76 4.34 6.11
C VAL A 160 3.74 3.90 4.65
N GLN A 161 4.65 4.42 3.84
CA GLN A 161 4.79 4.07 2.43
C GLN A 161 5.96 3.09 2.26
N ALA A 162 5.70 1.91 1.71
CA ALA A 162 6.76 0.99 1.32
C ALA A 162 7.27 1.29 -0.09
N ARG A 163 8.46 0.78 -0.40
CA ARG A 163 9.00 0.79 -1.76
C ARG A 163 8.29 -0.27 -2.59
N TRP A 164 7.92 0.08 -3.81
CA TRP A 164 7.59 -0.91 -4.81
C TRP A 164 8.67 -0.98 -5.89
N SER A 165 8.79 -2.14 -6.54
CA SER A 165 9.80 -2.37 -7.58
C SER A 165 9.29 -3.32 -8.64
N PHE A 166 9.69 -3.14 -9.89
CA PHE A 166 9.26 -4.03 -10.96
C PHE A 166 9.93 -5.41 -10.86
N VAL A 167 9.13 -6.45 -11.01
CA VAL A 167 9.62 -7.82 -11.26
C VAL A 167 10.39 -7.88 -12.59
N ASN A 168 9.92 -7.17 -13.62
CA ASN A 168 10.45 -7.23 -14.99
C ASN A 168 11.55 -6.19 -15.30
N LYS A 169 12.19 -5.63 -14.27
CA LYS A 169 13.15 -4.52 -14.40
C LYS A 169 14.35 -4.79 -15.33
N ASP A 170 14.70 -6.06 -15.54
CA ASP A 170 15.90 -6.46 -16.28
C ASP A 170 15.60 -7.06 -17.67
N VAL A 171 14.32 -7.03 -18.11
CA VAL A 171 13.89 -7.68 -19.37
C VAL A 171 14.48 -6.99 -20.61
N ASN A 172 14.55 -5.67 -20.64
CA ASN A 172 15.06 -4.92 -21.78
C ASN A 172 15.58 -3.53 -21.38
N LEU A 173 16.16 -2.80 -22.33
CA LEU A 173 16.73 -1.46 -22.06
C LEU A 173 15.68 -0.47 -21.53
N LEU A 174 14.45 -0.52 -22.03
CA LEU A 174 13.35 0.37 -21.61
C LEU A 174 12.96 0.12 -20.14
N THR A 175 12.75 -1.14 -19.77
CA THR A 175 12.41 -1.53 -18.39
C THR A 175 13.53 -1.22 -17.41
N ARG A 176 14.80 -1.36 -17.83
CA ARG A 176 15.96 -0.94 -17.03
C ARG A 176 16.02 0.58 -16.85
N MET A 177 15.71 1.36 -17.88
CA MET A 177 15.63 2.83 -17.79
C MET A 177 14.46 3.29 -16.91
N GLN A 178 13.28 2.66 -17.05
CA GLN A 178 12.12 2.93 -16.20
C GLN A 178 12.44 2.60 -14.73
N ASN A 179 13.06 1.46 -14.47
CA ASN A 179 13.49 1.08 -13.13
C ASN A 179 14.51 2.08 -12.57
N ALA A 180 15.47 2.56 -13.37
CA ALA A 180 16.42 3.58 -12.92
C ALA A 180 15.75 4.91 -12.57
N ASN A 181 14.78 5.36 -13.38
CA ASN A 181 14.01 6.58 -13.12
C ASN A 181 13.18 6.44 -11.83
N ILE A 182 12.50 5.32 -11.66
CA ILE A 182 11.66 5.06 -10.48
C ILE A 182 12.50 4.86 -9.21
N CYS A 183 13.67 4.21 -9.31
CA CYS A 183 14.61 4.15 -8.20
C CYS A 183 15.10 5.54 -7.79
N PHE A 184 15.38 6.43 -8.75
CA PHE A 184 15.74 7.81 -8.46
C PHE A 184 14.61 8.56 -7.74
N HIS A 185 13.36 8.44 -8.22
CA HIS A 185 12.21 9.06 -7.57
C HIS A 185 12.05 8.61 -6.11
N PHE A 186 12.24 7.32 -5.83
CA PHE A 186 12.15 6.80 -4.47
C PHE A 186 13.34 7.14 -3.58
N GLU A 187 14.56 6.90 -4.04
CA GLU A 187 15.78 7.04 -3.24
C GLU A 187 16.21 8.50 -3.08
N VAL A 188 15.85 9.37 -4.02
CA VAL A 188 16.24 10.79 -3.98
C VAL A 188 15.03 11.65 -3.62
N ASP A 189 13.95 11.66 -4.41
CA ASP A 189 12.86 12.60 -4.14
C ASP A 189 12.09 12.28 -2.85
N GLN A 190 11.82 11.01 -2.54
CA GLN A 190 11.04 10.66 -1.34
C GLN A 190 11.88 10.62 -0.07
N GLN A 191 13.12 10.13 -0.13
CA GLN A 191 13.98 10.08 1.06
C GLN A 191 14.60 11.44 1.40
N VAL A 192 14.92 12.29 0.41
CA VAL A 192 15.61 13.56 0.65
C VAL A 192 14.63 14.70 0.94
N ASN A 193 13.42 14.70 0.38
CA ASN A 193 12.48 15.79 0.64
C ASN A 193 11.94 15.82 2.07
N GLY A 194 12.05 14.72 2.85
CA GLY A 194 11.96 14.62 4.32
C GLY A 194 10.73 15.21 5.06
N VAL A 195 9.95 16.05 4.40
CA VAL A 195 8.97 16.99 4.97
C VAL A 195 7.64 16.88 4.24
N LEU A 196 7.66 16.59 2.94
CA LEU A 196 6.48 16.40 2.08
C LEU A 196 6.78 15.33 1.02
N PHE A 197 6.36 14.09 1.25
CA PHE A 197 6.36 13.06 0.20
C PHE A 197 4.96 12.44 0.07
N GLY A 198 4.61 12.03 -1.15
CA GLY A 198 3.26 11.57 -1.48
C GLY A 198 2.99 10.12 -1.13
N PHE A 199 1.71 9.75 -1.14
CA PHE A 199 1.30 8.36 -1.28
C PHE A 199 1.41 7.96 -2.74
N ASN A 200 2.03 6.82 -3.03
CA ASN A 200 2.31 6.38 -4.40
C ASN A 200 1.14 5.60 -5.03
N GLY A 201 -0.07 5.80 -4.52
CA GLY A 201 -1.27 5.10 -4.95
C GLY A 201 -1.37 3.63 -4.51
N THR A 202 -0.31 3.02 -3.97
CA THR A 202 -0.25 1.59 -3.62
C THR A 202 0.84 1.34 -2.58
N THR A 203 0.86 0.15 -1.96
CA THR A 203 1.90 -0.32 -1.03
C THR A 203 2.10 0.61 0.18
N GLY A 204 1.02 1.29 0.57
CA GLY A 204 1.00 2.18 1.73
C GLY A 204 -0.04 1.73 2.74
N VAL A 205 0.32 1.85 4.01
CA VAL A 205 -0.58 1.66 5.15
C VAL A 205 -0.96 3.02 5.69
N TRP A 206 -2.24 3.32 5.67
CA TRP A 206 -2.81 4.56 6.21
C TRP A 206 -3.42 4.30 7.57
N ARG A 207 -3.24 5.24 8.50
CA ARG A 207 -4.13 5.38 9.64
C ARG A 207 -5.47 5.91 9.15
N ILE A 208 -6.57 5.20 9.42
CA ILE A 208 -7.89 5.56 8.88
C ILE A 208 -8.30 6.96 9.32
N LYS A 209 -8.03 7.32 10.58
CA LYS A 209 -8.26 8.67 11.11
C LYS A 209 -7.59 9.78 10.28
N THR A 210 -6.42 9.52 9.69
CA THR A 210 -5.76 10.48 8.80
C THR A 210 -6.57 10.74 7.54
N LEU A 211 -7.18 9.69 6.96
CA LEU A 211 -8.05 9.83 5.81
C LEU A 211 -9.32 10.61 6.18
N GLU A 212 -9.93 10.29 7.33
CA GLU A 212 -11.13 10.97 7.84
C GLU A 212 -10.89 12.46 8.10
N ASP A 213 -9.86 12.79 8.89
CA ASP A 213 -9.50 14.18 9.23
C ASP A 213 -9.13 15.00 7.97
N SER A 214 -8.66 14.32 6.92
CA SER A 214 -8.32 14.96 5.65
C SER A 214 -9.53 15.15 4.72
N GLY A 215 -10.70 14.58 5.02
CA GLY A 215 -11.91 14.67 4.19
C GLY A 215 -12.09 13.51 3.19
N GLY A 216 -11.33 12.42 3.36
CA GLY A 216 -11.44 11.21 2.57
C GLY A 216 -10.99 11.32 1.12
N TRP A 217 -11.28 10.29 0.33
CA TRP A 217 -10.96 10.23 -1.10
C TRP A 217 -11.91 11.12 -1.91
N LEU A 218 -11.35 11.97 -2.78
CA LEU A 218 -12.11 12.92 -3.60
C LEU A 218 -12.13 12.48 -5.07
N GLU A 219 -13.34 12.32 -5.61
CA GLU A 219 -13.57 11.86 -7.00
C GLU A 219 -13.29 12.93 -8.08
N ARG A 220 -13.06 14.18 -7.66
CA ARG A 220 -12.88 15.34 -8.57
C ARG A 220 -11.52 15.38 -9.28
N THR A 221 -10.59 14.51 -8.89
CA THR A 221 -9.20 14.51 -9.36
C THR A 221 -8.79 13.11 -9.81
N THR A 222 -7.95 13.03 -10.82
CA THR A 222 -7.32 11.78 -11.30
C THR A 222 -6.02 11.45 -10.56
N VAL A 223 -5.59 12.33 -9.64
CA VAL A 223 -4.42 12.18 -8.76
C VAL A 223 -4.88 12.17 -7.31
N GLU A 224 -5.80 11.26 -7.00
CA GLU A 224 -6.44 11.17 -5.67
C GLU A 224 -5.46 10.85 -4.55
N ASP A 225 -4.39 10.13 -4.87
CA ASP A 225 -3.30 9.73 -3.99
C ASP A 225 -2.43 10.91 -3.54
N MET A 226 -2.05 11.78 -4.47
CA MET A 226 -1.33 13.01 -4.17
C MET A 226 -2.24 14.03 -3.47
N ASP A 227 -3.50 14.17 -3.89
CA ASP A 227 -4.46 15.10 -3.29
C ASP A 227 -4.72 14.77 -1.81
N ILE A 228 -4.95 13.51 -1.45
CA ILE A 228 -5.12 13.11 -0.04
C ILE A 228 -3.83 13.32 0.77
N ALA A 229 -2.66 13.02 0.17
CA ALA A 229 -1.38 13.17 0.83
C ALA A 229 -1.09 14.63 1.19
N VAL A 230 -1.36 15.56 0.27
CA VAL A 230 -1.19 17.00 0.52
C VAL A 230 -2.15 17.49 1.61
N ARG A 231 -3.43 17.11 1.54
CA ARG A 231 -4.41 17.49 2.57
C ARG A 231 -4.03 16.98 3.95
N ALA A 232 -3.55 15.75 4.05
CA ALA A 232 -3.08 15.18 5.30
C ALA A 232 -1.86 15.93 5.88
N HIS A 233 -0.89 16.32 5.05
CA HIS A 233 0.23 17.16 5.52
C HIS A 233 -0.24 18.53 6.00
N ILE A 234 -1.19 19.17 5.31
CA ILE A 234 -1.77 20.45 5.74
C ILE A 234 -2.45 20.31 7.11
N ASN A 235 -3.06 19.16 7.38
CA ASN A 235 -3.65 18.82 8.67
C ASN A 235 -2.62 18.35 9.73
N GLY A 236 -1.31 18.44 9.43
CA GLY A 236 -0.23 18.16 10.38
C GLY A 236 0.10 16.68 10.58
N TRP A 237 -0.44 15.79 9.73
CA TRP A 237 -0.05 14.38 9.73
C TRP A 237 1.36 14.19 9.19
N LYS A 238 2.08 13.24 9.77
CA LYS A 238 3.44 12.87 9.37
C LYS A 238 3.43 11.55 8.64
N PHE A 239 4.30 11.41 7.65
CA PHE A 239 4.49 10.17 6.90
C PHE A 239 5.92 9.65 7.06
N ILE A 240 6.12 8.35 6.87
CA ILE A 240 7.45 7.75 6.73
C ILE A 240 7.54 6.86 5.49
N TYR A 241 8.72 6.85 4.87
CA TYR A 241 9.00 6.04 3.70
C TYR A 241 9.99 4.93 4.08
N LEU A 242 9.62 3.68 3.81
CA LEU A 242 10.42 2.50 4.11
C LEU A 242 11.05 1.95 2.83
N ASN A 243 12.33 2.24 2.63
CA ASN A 243 13.06 1.82 1.44
C ASN A 243 13.44 0.33 1.45
N ASP A 244 13.59 -0.26 2.63
CA ASP A 244 13.98 -1.65 2.81
C ASP A 244 12.80 -2.62 2.72
N VAL A 245 11.57 -2.13 2.91
CA VAL A 245 10.34 -2.88 2.71
C VAL A 245 9.96 -2.81 1.24
N LYS A 246 10.08 -3.93 0.52
CA LYS A 246 9.81 -4.00 -0.92
C LYS A 246 8.58 -4.82 -1.23
N VAL A 247 7.75 -4.28 -2.10
CA VAL A 247 6.63 -4.98 -2.75
C VAL A 247 6.93 -5.10 -4.24
N HIS A 248 6.63 -6.27 -4.80
CA HIS A 248 6.94 -6.63 -6.17
C HIS A 248 5.71 -6.53 -7.07
#